data_AF-A0A3D2BVE5-F1
#
_entry.id   AF-A0A3D2BVE5-F1
#
_cell.length_a   1.000
_cell.length_b   1.000
_cell.length_c   1.000
_cell.angle_alpha   90.00
_cell.angle_beta   90.00
_cell.angle_gamma   90.00
#
_symmetry.space_group_name_H-M   'P 1'
#
loop_
_entity.id
_entity.type
_entity.pdbx_description
1 polymer ?
#
loop_
_entity_poly.entity_id
_entity_poly.type
_entity_poly.pdbx_seq_one_letter_code
_entity_poly.pdbx_strand_id
1 'polypeptide(L)'
;MQEEKFDPAFSSTAKLDYAFGIPLTFLGIDLPVIPLYVNAYVPPQPRIERCYHLGQAIGRGLKALGKRAVVVASGGLSHFPGTDRYASPATKFDLKLMRELGTGNLRWLLSLDDRMLDKTGNIELRCWAVAAGMLGERVPDMVSFDPSWHHNYATFAWWSAQNGDTNPLHYPAIAPERVTLTDALHRIANDEAERARFSANRASFAAGLNLSPEETAALIAMDENAFTRLGVHPFVPFMARLQLEREE
;
A
#
# COMPACT_ATOMS: atom_id res chain seq x y z
N MET A 1 -2.57 -8.36 19.00
CA MET A 1 -3.15 -7.03 19.29
C MET A 1 -2.24 -6.18 20.15
N GLN A 2 -1.75 -6.65 21.31
CA GLN A 2 -0.77 -5.89 22.10
C GLN A 2 0.56 -5.65 21.35
N GLU A 3 1.09 -6.65 20.66
CA GLU A 3 2.27 -6.50 19.77
C GLU A 3 2.04 -5.49 18.64
N GLU A 4 0.79 -5.39 18.19
CA GLU A 4 0.32 -4.43 17.18
C GLU A 4 -0.01 -3.05 17.79
N LYS A 5 0.26 -2.87 19.09
CA LYS A 5 0.02 -1.66 19.88
C LYS A 5 -1.44 -1.23 19.90
N PHE A 6 -2.37 -2.18 20.12
CA PHE A 6 -3.81 -1.94 20.30
C PHE A 6 -4.31 -2.51 21.63
N ASP A 7 -5.24 -1.78 22.25
CA ASP A 7 -5.80 -2.06 23.57
C ASP A 7 -7.31 -2.34 23.47
N PRO A 8 -7.72 -3.51 22.93
CA PRO A 8 -9.13 -3.85 22.81
C PRO A 8 -9.75 -4.19 24.18
N ALA A 9 -11.03 -3.86 24.34
CA ALA A 9 -11.86 -4.45 25.36
C ALA A 9 -12.44 -5.79 24.85
N PHE A 10 -12.63 -6.75 25.74
CA PHE A 10 -13.18 -8.07 25.41
C PHE A 10 -14.50 -8.28 26.15
N SER A 11 -15.44 -8.94 25.47
CA SER A 11 -16.70 -9.41 26.08
C SER A 11 -17.14 -10.71 25.42
N SER A 12 -17.58 -11.66 26.23
CA SER A 12 -18.20 -12.92 25.78
C SER A 12 -19.73 -12.90 25.92
N THR A 13 -20.29 -11.83 26.50
CA THR A 13 -21.71 -11.72 26.87
C THR A 13 -22.39 -10.50 26.27
N ALA A 14 -21.67 -9.70 25.47
CA ALA A 14 -22.27 -8.59 24.75
C ALA A 14 -23.37 -9.11 23.82
N LYS A 15 -24.56 -8.49 23.90
CA LYS A 15 -25.67 -8.83 23.02
C LYS A 15 -25.47 -8.14 21.68
N LEU A 16 -25.62 -8.90 20.59
CA LEU A 16 -25.65 -8.33 19.25
C LEU A 16 -27.00 -7.66 19.04
N ASP A 17 -26.97 -6.39 18.63
CA ASP A 17 -28.16 -5.59 18.36
C ASP A 17 -28.40 -5.47 16.85
N TYR A 18 -29.26 -4.53 16.48
CA TYR A 18 -29.63 -4.29 15.09
C TYR A 18 -28.44 -3.88 14.20
N ALA A 19 -27.38 -3.27 14.75
CA ALA A 19 -26.22 -2.85 13.96
C ALA A 19 -25.46 -4.05 13.36
N PHE A 20 -25.57 -5.22 14.00
CA PHE A 20 -25.08 -6.50 13.49
C PHE A 20 -26.18 -7.31 12.80
N GLY A 21 -27.38 -7.35 13.39
CA GLY A 21 -28.48 -8.17 12.89
C GLY A 21 -28.91 -7.78 11.47
N ILE A 22 -29.13 -6.49 11.20
CA ILE A 22 -29.58 -6.00 9.88
C ILE A 22 -28.62 -6.42 8.75
N PRO A 23 -27.31 -6.12 8.78
CA PRO A 23 -26.43 -6.49 7.68
C PRO A 23 -26.25 -8.01 7.55
N LEU A 24 -26.24 -8.77 8.65
CA LEU A 24 -26.14 -10.23 8.59
C LEU A 24 -27.38 -10.87 7.95
N THR A 25 -28.57 -10.42 8.33
CA THR A 25 -29.83 -10.87 7.72
C THR A 25 -29.91 -10.46 6.24
N PHE A 26 -29.54 -9.21 5.91
CA PHE A 26 -29.53 -8.72 4.53
C PHE A 26 -28.61 -9.54 3.63
N LEU A 27 -27.43 -9.94 4.14
CA LEU A 27 -26.47 -10.76 3.41
C LEU A 27 -26.76 -12.27 3.46
N GLY A 28 -27.75 -12.71 4.24
CA GLY A 28 -28.05 -14.13 4.45
C GLY A 28 -26.90 -14.90 5.14
N ILE A 29 -26.14 -14.24 6.02
CA ILE A 29 -25.01 -14.85 6.72
C ILE A 29 -25.51 -15.59 7.96
N ASP A 30 -25.37 -16.91 7.97
CA ASP A 30 -25.65 -17.80 9.11
C ASP A 30 -24.39 -18.55 9.58
N LEU A 31 -23.23 -17.88 9.48
CA LEU A 31 -21.93 -18.42 9.90
C LEU A 31 -21.50 -17.85 11.26
N PRO A 32 -20.60 -18.52 11.99
CA PRO A 32 -20.02 -17.95 13.21
C PRO A 32 -19.35 -16.59 12.93
N VAL A 33 -19.70 -15.59 13.73
CA VAL A 33 -19.16 -14.22 13.63
C VAL A 33 -18.28 -13.87 14.82
N ILE A 34 -17.25 -13.06 14.57
CA ILE A 34 -16.49 -12.37 15.62
C ILE A 34 -16.93 -10.91 15.60
N PRO A 35 -17.79 -10.47 16.54
CA PRO A 35 -18.28 -9.11 16.56
C PRO A 35 -17.16 -8.14 17.00
N LEU A 36 -16.96 -7.08 16.22
CA LEU A 36 -16.06 -5.98 16.56
C LEU A 36 -16.88 -4.71 16.73
N TYR A 37 -16.99 -4.23 17.96
CA TYR A 37 -17.58 -2.94 18.25
C TYR A 37 -16.54 -1.84 18.07
N VAL A 38 -16.89 -0.81 17.29
CA VAL A 38 -16.10 0.41 17.17
C VAL A 38 -16.94 1.56 17.71
N ASN A 39 -16.43 2.23 18.74
CA ASN A 39 -17.11 3.39 19.31
C ASN A 39 -17.13 4.54 18.28
N ALA A 40 -18.29 4.82 17.68
CA ALA A 40 -18.47 5.97 16.79
C ALA A 40 -19.15 7.17 17.47
N TYR A 41 -19.81 6.96 18.62
CA TYR A 41 -20.73 7.93 19.20
C TYR A 41 -20.21 8.62 20.46
N VAL A 42 -19.57 7.89 21.38
CA VAL A 42 -19.23 8.41 22.71
C VAL A 42 -17.85 9.05 22.69
N PRO A 43 -17.69 10.36 22.90
CA PRO A 43 -16.37 10.96 22.98
C PRO A 43 -15.57 10.49 24.21
N PRO A 44 -14.24 10.37 24.12
CA PRO A 44 -13.44 10.52 22.91
C PRO A 44 -13.59 9.30 21.97
N GLN A 45 -13.94 9.55 20.71
CA GLN A 45 -13.93 8.52 19.68
C GLN A 45 -12.49 8.20 19.23
N PRO A 46 -12.20 6.98 18.75
CA PRO A 46 -10.95 6.72 18.05
C PRO A 46 -10.88 7.57 16.78
N ARG A 47 -9.70 8.11 16.48
CA ARG A 47 -9.46 8.78 15.19
C ARG A 47 -9.58 7.79 14.04
N ILE A 48 -9.96 8.26 12.86
CA ILE A 48 -10.18 7.37 11.70
C ILE A 48 -8.91 6.61 11.29
N GLU A 49 -7.74 7.22 11.47
CA GLU A 49 -6.44 6.61 11.21
C GLU A 49 -6.17 5.45 12.16
N ARG A 50 -6.61 5.55 13.42
CA ARG A 50 -6.49 4.47 14.40
C ARG A 50 -7.37 3.28 14.00
N CYS A 51 -8.57 3.54 13.49
CA CYS A 51 -9.46 2.51 12.94
C CYS A 51 -8.86 1.84 11.70
N TYR A 52 -8.26 2.62 10.78
CA TYR A 52 -7.58 2.05 9.62
C TYR A 52 -6.39 1.17 10.00
N HIS A 53 -5.54 1.63 10.92
CA HIS A 53 -4.43 0.82 11.43
C HIS A 53 -4.91 -0.44 12.17
N LEU A 54 -6.07 -0.39 12.84
CA LEU A 54 -6.68 -1.57 13.46
C LEU A 54 -7.00 -2.62 12.39
N GLY A 55 -7.59 -2.18 11.27
CA GLY A 55 -7.81 -3.03 10.11
C GLY A 55 -6.53 -3.71 9.62
N GLN A 56 -5.46 -2.94 9.43
CA GLN A 56 -4.18 -3.50 9.00
C GLN A 56 -3.62 -4.55 9.99
N ALA A 57 -3.73 -4.28 11.30
CA ALA A 57 -3.31 -5.20 12.35
C ALA A 57 -4.13 -6.52 12.33
N ILE A 58 -5.46 -6.43 12.17
CA ILE A 58 -6.33 -7.60 12.02
C ILE A 58 -5.95 -8.38 10.76
N GLY A 59 -5.72 -7.70 9.64
CA GLY A 59 -5.29 -8.32 8.38
C GLY A 59 -3.98 -9.09 8.51
N ARG A 60 -2.97 -8.53 9.19
CA ARG A 60 -1.72 -9.24 9.50
C ARG A 60 -1.94 -10.45 10.39
N GLY A 61 -2.76 -10.31 11.44
CA GLY A 61 -3.10 -11.41 12.34
C GLY A 61 -3.77 -12.59 11.63
N LEU A 62 -4.75 -12.31 10.75
CA LEU A 62 -5.40 -13.34 9.94
C LEU A 62 -4.41 -14.08 9.03
N LYS A 63 -3.50 -13.34 8.38
CA LYS A 63 -2.44 -13.93 7.55
C LYS A 63 -1.50 -14.83 8.35
N ALA A 64 -1.05 -14.37 9.52
CA ALA A 64 -0.18 -15.15 10.41
C ALA A 64 -0.85 -16.46 10.88
N LEU A 65 -2.17 -16.44 11.07
CA LEU A 65 -2.97 -17.63 11.42
C LEU A 65 -3.30 -18.54 10.22
N GLY A 66 -2.94 -18.15 8.99
CA GLY A 66 -3.33 -18.86 7.77
C GLY A 66 -4.84 -18.92 7.55
N LYS A 67 -5.59 -17.93 8.06
CA LYS A 67 -7.06 -17.88 7.98
C LYS A 67 -7.53 -16.88 6.94
N ARG A 68 -8.68 -17.19 6.34
CA ARG A 68 -9.45 -16.27 5.49
C ARG A 68 -10.73 -15.89 6.22
N ALA A 69 -11.14 -14.64 6.07
CA ALA A 69 -12.37 -14.12 6.67
C ALA A 69 -13.17 -13.32 5.65
N VAL A 70 -14.49 -13.36 5.78
CA VAL A 70 -15.39 -12.35 5.19
C VAL A 70 -15.50 -11.22 6.21
N VAL A 71 -15.32 -9.99 5.75
CA VAL A 71 -15.40 -8.79 6.59
C VAL A 71 -16.68 -8.05 6.22
N VAL A 72 -17.53 -7.81 7.23
CA VAL A 72 -18.74 -7.00 7.10
C VAL A 72 -18.55 -5.79 7.99
N ALA A 73 -18.50 -4.60 7.39
CA ALA A 73 -18.53 -3.33 8.11
C ALA A 73 -19.87 -2.65 7.82
N SER A 74 -20.58 -2.25 8.87
CA SER A 74 -21.90 -1.61 8.79
C SER A 74 -21.87 -0.23 9.45
N GLY A 75 -22.97 0.51 9.26
CA GLY A 75 -23.12 1.92 9.64
C GLY A 75 -22.93 2.87 8.46
N GLY A 76 -23.34 4.11 8.64
CA GLY A 76 -23.34 5.16 7.62
C GLY A 76 -24.54 5.06 6.66
N LEU A 77 -24.60 5.93 5.64
CA LEU A 77 -23.73 7.10 5.44
C LEU A 77 -24.27 8.31 6.22
N SER A 78 -24.31 9.50 5.63
CA SER A 78 -24.65 10.71 6.38
C SER A 78 -26.05 10.64 7.00
N HIS A 79 -26.12 10.82 8.31
CA HIS A 79 -27.38 10.93 9.06
C HIS A 79 -27.17 11.62 10.41
N PHE A 80 -28.26 12.15 10.99
CA PHE A 80 -28.19 13.00 12.19
C PHE A 80 -29.31 12.68 13.20
N PRO A 81 -29.38 11.44 13.73
CA PRO A 81 -30.44 11.03 14.65
C PRO A 81 -30.45 11.91 15.90
N GLY A 82 -31.65 12.35 16.30
CA GLY A 82 -31.83 13.18 17.50
C GLY A 82 -31.44 14.65 17.35
N THR A 83 -31.25 15.15 16.12
CA THR A 83 -30.93 16.56 15.85
C THR A 83 -31.97 17.21 14.93
N ASP A 84 -31.91 18.54 14.81
CA ASP A 84 -32.68 19.32 13.83
C ASP A 84 -32.31 19.02 12.37
N ARG A 85 -31.15 18.39 12.13
CA ARG A 85 -30.65 17.98 10.81
C ARG A 85 -31.13 16.60 10.36
N TYR A 86 -32.00 15.93 11.11
CA TYR A 86 -32.38 14.53 10.86
C TYR A 86 -32.87 14.27 9.43
N ALA A 87 -33.67 15.17 8.85
CA ALA A 87 -34.18 15.06 7.48
C ALA A 87 -33.23 15.68 6.42
N SER A 88 -31.95 15.86 6.73
CA SER A 88 -30.99 16.59 5.90
C SER A 88 -29.63 15.88 5.82
N PRO A 89 -29.57 14.71 5.18
CA PRO A 89 -28.31 14.01 4.95
C PRO A 89 -27.33 14.86 4.13
N ALA A 90 -26.03 14.68 4.37
CA ALA A 90 -24.95 15.33 3.65
C ALA A 90 -24.65 14.64 2.30
N THR A 91 -25.67 14.43 1.46
CA THR A 91 -25.58 13.65 0.21
C THR A 91 -24.45 14.07 -0.73
N LYS A 92 -24.11 15.36 -0.79
CA LYS A 92 -22.97 15.84 -1.61
C LYS A 92 -21.63 15.27 -1.14
N PHE A 93 -21.45 15.14 0.18
CA PHE A 93 -20.26 14.52 0.76
C PHE A 93 -20.26 13.03 0.48
N ASP A 94 -21.40 12.36 0.66
CA ASP A 94 -21.52 10.93 0.42
C ASP A 94 -21.23 10.59 -1.04
N LEU A 95 -21.73 11.35 -2.01
CA LEU A 95 -21.38 11.18 -3.44
C LEU A 95 -19.89 11.38 -3.72
N LYS A 96 -19.18 12.20 -2.94
CA LYS A 96 -17.72 12.31 -3.05
C LYS A 96 -17.06 11.04 -2.52
N LEU A 97 -17.47 10.58 -1.33
CA LEU A 97 -17.02 9.31 -0.77
C LEU A 97 -17.25 8.16 -1.77
N MET A 98 -18.42 8.11 -2.42
CA MET A 98 -18.73 7.10 -3.43
C MET A 98 -17.73 7.07 -4.59
N ARG A 99 -17.33 8.25 -5.08
CA ARG A 99 -16.35 8.36 -6.17
C ARG A 99 -14.97 7.87 -5.74
N GLU A 100 -14.50 8.30 -4.57
CA GLU A 100 -13.16 7.96 -4.08
C GLU A 100 -13.04 6.46 -3.80
N LEU A 101 -13.95 5.91 -3.00
CA LEU A 101 -13.90 4.50 -2.65
C LEU A 101 -14.23 3.60 -3.86
N GLY A 102 -15.03 4.10 -4.80
CA GLY A 102 -15.41 3.39 -6.03
C GLY A 102 -14.23 3.12 -6.96
N THR A 103 -13.19 3.96 -6.92
CA THR A 103 -11.95 3.74 -7.69
C THR A 103 -10.88 2.98 -6.91
N GLY A 104 -11.24 2.44 -5.73
CA GLY A 104 -10.29 1.76 -4.84
C GLY A 104 -9.42 2.70 -4.01
N ASN A 105 -9.67 4.02 -4.00
CA ASN A 105 -8.95 4.99 -3.16
C ASN A 105 -9.44 4.92 -1.70
N LEU A 106 -9.28 3.77 -1.05
CA LEU A 106 -9.81 3.54 0.30
C LEU A 106 -9.09 4.37 1.36
N ARG A 107 -7.82 4.70 1.12
CA ARG A 107 -7.05 5.63 1.95
C ARG A 107 -7.60 7.05 1.97
N TRP A 108 -8.49 7.42 1.06
CA TRP A 108 -9.18 8.72 1.13
C TRP A 108 -9.86 8.94 2.49
N LEU A 109 -10.33 7.88 3.15
CA LEU A 109 -10.89 7.94 4.52
C LEU A 109 -9.91 8.56 5.53
N LEU A 110 -8.60 8.39 5.34
CA LEU A 110 -7.57 8.98 6.22
C LEU A 110 -7.47 10.50 6.11
N SER A 111 -8.13 11.12 5.12
CA SER A 111 -8.21 12.58 5.01
C SER A 111 -9.28 13.19 5.91
N LEU A 112 -10.10 12.38 6.58
CA LEU A 112 -11.22 12.83 7.39
C LEU A 112 -10.82 12.98 8.86
N ASP A 113 -10.98 14.18 9.41
CA ASP A 113 -10.82 14.41 10.84
C ASP A 113 -12.15 14.26 11.61
N ASP A 114 -12.07 14.30 12.94
CA ASP A 114 -13.26 14.16 13.80
C ASP A 114 -14.32 15.24 13.50
N ARG A 115 -13.88 16.46 13.15
CA ARG A 115 -14.77 17.58 12.82
C ARG A 115 -15.52 17.35 11.51
N MET A 116 -14.84 16.83 10.48
CA MET A 116 -15.47 16.53 9.20
C MET A 116 -16.49 15.41 9.37
N LEU A 117 -16.13 14.35 10.09
CA LEU A 117 -17.00 13.19 10.33
C LEU A 117 -18.28 13.59 11.08
N ASP A 118 -18.16 14.45 12.10
CA ASP A 118 -19.30 15.02 12.82
C ASP A 118 -20.14 15.94 11.92
N LYS A 119 -19.51 16.91 11.26
CA LYS A 119 -20.18 17.89 10.39
C LYS A 119 -21.02 17.23 9.29
N THR A 120 -20.54 16.11 8.74
CA THR A 120 -21.20 15.39 7.65
C THR A 120 -22.06 14.22 8.11
N GLY A 121 -22.19 13.97 9.42
CA GLY A 121 -23.05 12.89 9.94
C GLY A 121 -22.53 11.49 9.62
N ASN A 122 -21.21 11.37 9.43
CA ASN A 122 -20.53 10.18 8.94
C ASN A 122 -19.59 9.58 9.99
N ILE A 123 -19.90 9.75 11.28
CA ILE A 123 -19.07 9.26 12.39
C ILE A 123 -18.81 7.74 12.33
N GLU A 124 -19.76 6.99 11.77
CA GLU A 124 -19.70 5.53 11.59
C GLU A 124 -18.75 5.07 10.47
N LEU A 125 -18.22 5.98 9.64
CA LEU A 125 -17.13 5.65 8.70
C LEU A 125 -15.86 5.14 9.39
N ARG A 126 -15.77 5.25 10.72
CA ARG A 126 -14.76 4.56 11.54
C ARG A 126 -14.81 3.04 11.36
N CYS A 127 -16.00 2.44 11.27
CA CYS A 127 -16.14 1.01 10.98
C CYS A 127 -15.62 0.67 9.57
N TRP A 128 -15.92 1.54 8.60
CA TRP A 128 -15.47 1.40 7.22
C TRP A 128 -13.95 1.52 7.11
N ALA A 129 -13.32 2.41 7.89
CA ALA A 129 -11.88 2.54 7.95
C ALA A 129 -11.19 1.25 8.42
N VAL A 130 -11.79 0.50 9.37
CA VAL A 130 -11.26 -0.81 9.76
C VAL A 130 -11.28 -1.77 8.56
N ALA A 131 -12.39 -1.87 7.83
CA ALA A 131 -12.45 -2.72 6.64
C ALA A 131 -11.46 -2.27 5.56
N ALA A 132 -11.36 -0.96 5.30
CA ALA A 132 -10.40 -0.38 4.36
C ALA A 132 -8.95 -0.73 4.71
N GLY A 133 -8.59 -0.69 5.99
CA GLY A 133 -7.26 -1.09 6.46
C GLY A 133 -6.94 -2.57 6.20
N MET A 134 -7.95 -3.44 6.19
CA MET A 134 -7.79 -4.86 5.84
C MET A 134 -7.70 -5.08 4.32
N LEU A 135 -8.46 -4.29 3.55
CA LEU A 135 -8.60 -4.44 2.10
C LEU A 135 -7.44 -3.80 1.32
N GLY A 136 -6.85 -2.71 1.81
CA GLY A 136 -5.92 -1.88 1.02
C GLY A 136 -6.64 -1.14 -0.12
N GLU A 137 -5.93 -0.78 -1.18
CA GLU A 137 -6.51 -0.04 -2.32
C GLU A 137 -7.20 -0.97 -3.33
N ARG A 138 -7.97 -1.94 -2.84
CA ARG A 138 -8.74 -2.85 -3.70
C ARG A 138 -9.90 -2.10 -4.33
N VAL A 139 -9.99 -2.17 -5.66
CA VAL A 139 -11.16 -1.68 -6.40
C VAL A 139 -12.36 -2.58 -6.07
N PRO A 140 -13.51 -2.01 -5.67
CA PRO A 140 -14.73 -2.77 -5.40
C PRO A 140 -15.26 -3.40 -6.68
N ASP A 141 -15.76 -4.64 -6.55
CA ASP A 141 -16.45 -5.34 -7.63
C ASP A 141 -17.89 -4.85 -7.80
N MET A 142 -18.49 -4.30 -6.75
CA MET A 142 -19.82 -3.70 -6.77
C MET A 142 -19.87 -2.47 -5.88
N VAL A 143 -20.57 -1.45 -6.38
CA VAL A 143 -20.88 -0.22 -5.66
C VAL A 143 -22.36 0.12 -5.87
N SER A 144 -23.09 0.41 -4.80
CA SER A 144 -24.46 0.95 -4.87
C SER A 144 -24.64 2.14 -3.94
N PHE A 145 -25.53 3.04 -4.33
CA PHE A 145 -25.92 4.23 -3.56
C PHE A 145 -27.43 4.41 -3.66
N ASP A 146 -28.11 4.45 -2.52
CA ASP A 146 -29.55 4.66 -2.45
C ASP A 146 -29.87 5.77 -1.43
N PRO A 147 -30.12 7.01 -1.89
CA PRO A 147 -30.39 8.12 -1.00
C PRO A 147 -31.81 8.04 -0.42
N SER A 148 -31.97 8.35 0.86
CA SER A 148 -33.28 8.52 1.48
C SER A 148 -33.45 9.93 2.07
N TRP A 149 -34.64 10.22 2.59
CA TRP A 149 -34.96 11.53 3.15
C TRP A 149 -34.25 11.84 4.48
N HIS A 150 -33.72 10.85 5.20
CA HIS A 150 -33.07 11.04 6.52
C HIS A 150 -31.68 10.43 6.66
N HIS A 151 -31.30 9.55 5.72
CA HIS A 151 -29.96 8.98 5.64
C HIS A 151 -29.69 8.42 4.25
N ASN A 152 -28.43 8.24 3.88
CA ASN A 152 -28.08 7.59 2.61
C ASN A 152 -27.56 6.18 2.85
N TYR A 153 -28.01 5.24 2.02
CA TYR A 153 -27.48 3.88 2.00
C TYR A 153 -26.38 3.77 0.95
N ALA A 154 -25.35 2.99 1.25
CA ALA A 154 -24.32 2.62 0.29
C ALA A 154 -23.78 1.22 0.57
N THR A 155 -23.44 0.52 -0.50
CA THR A 155 -22.78 -0.79 -0.42
C THR A 155 -21.53 -0.78 -1.29
N PHE A 156 -20.44 -1.30 -0.73
CA PHE A 156 -19.23 -1.66 -1.47
C PHE A 156 -18.94 -3.14 -1.21
N ALA A 157 -18.68 -3.91 -2.26
CA ALA A 157 -18.39 -5.33 -2.14
C ALA A 157 -17.17 -5.75 -2.96
N TRP A 158 -16.44 -6.74 -2.44
CA TRP A 158 -15.22 -7.29 -3.02
C TRP A 158 -15.25 -8.83 -2.94
N TRP A 159 -15.05 -9.50 -4.07
CA TRP A 159 -14.90 -10.95 -4.17
C TRP A 159 -13.77 -11.37 -5.12
N SER A 160 -13.37 -10.53 -6.07
CA SER A 160 -12.30 -10.84 -7.02
C SER A 160 -10.93 -10.81 -6.34
N ALA A 161 -10.12 -11.85 -6.55
CA ALA A 161 -8.74 -11.86 -6.09
C ALA A 161 -7.96 -10.73 -6.77
N GLN A 162 -7.17 -9.97 -6.00
CA GLN A 162 -6.21 -9.08 -6.63
C GLN A 162 -5.00 -9.90 -7.09
N ASN A 163 -4.69 -9.79 -8.38
CA ASN A 163 -3.33 -10.03 -8.83
C ASN A 163 -2.48 -8.94 -8.15
N GLY A 164 -1.44 -9.34 -7.42
CA GLY A 164 -0.49 -8.37 -6.88
C GLY A 164 0.05 -7.50 -8.01
N ASP A 165 0.36 -6.24 -7.74
CA ASP A 165 0.96 -5.35 -8.74
C ASP A 165 2.28 -5.97 -9.21
N THR A 166 2.27 -6.55 -10.41
CA THR A 166 3.46 -7.15 -11.03
C THR A 166 4.23 -6.13 -11.84
N ASN A 167 3.91 -4.82 -11.76
CA ASN A 167 4.70 -3.82 -12.46
C ASN A 167 6.14 -3.89 -11.94
N PRO A 168 7.10 -4.27 -12.80
CA PRO A 168 8.49 -4.21 -12.41
C PRO A 168 8.83 -2.76 -12.07
N LEU A 169 9.50 -2.56 -10.93
CA LEU A 169 9.97 -1.23 -10.54
C LEU A 169 10.82 -0.66 -11.68
N HIS A 170 10.61 0.62 -12.01
CA HIS A 170 11.47 1.34 -12.95
C HIS A 170 12.95 1.30 -12.52
N TYR A 171 13.20 1.22 -11.21
CA TYR A 171 14.52 1.05 -10.62
C TYR A 171 14.59 -0.31 -9.89
N PRO A 172 15.18 -1.34 -10.50
CA PRO A 172 15.40 -2.60 -9.80
C PRO A 172 16.40 -2.39 -8.65
N ALA A 173 16.39 -3.31 -7.69
CA ALA A 173 17.45 -3.34 -6.68
C ALA A 173 18.82 -3.46 -7.37
N ILE A 174 19.77 -2.63 -6.97
CA ILE A 174 21.14 -2.68 -7.49
C ILE A 174 21.75 -4.00 -7.03
N ALA A 175 22.22 -4.80 -7.98
CA ALA A 175 22.91 -6.05 -7.74
C ALA A 175 24.22 -5.80 -6.95
N PRO A 176 24.30 -6.14 -5.64
CA PRO A 176 25.48 -5.85 -4.82
C PRO A 176 26.76 -6.52 -5.36
N GLU A 177 26.62 -7.63 -6.08
CA GLU A 177 27.71 -8.32 -6.77
C GLU A 177 28.40 -7.45 -7.85
N ARG A 178 27.76 -6.38 -8.35
CA ARG A 178 28.31 -5.48 -9.36
C ARG A 178 29.21 -4.37 -8.81
N VAL A 179 29.42 -4.32 -7.49
CA VAL A 179 30.18 -3.24 -6.85
C VAL A 179 31.61 -3.17 -7.39
N THR A 180 32.29 -4.30 -7.55
CA THR A 180 33.68 -4.34 -8.04
C THR A 180 33.80 -3.83 -9.47
N LEU A 181 32.87 -4.22 -10.35
CA LEU A 181 32.84 -3.75 -11.74
C LEU A 181 32.55 -2.25 -11.81
N THR A 182 31.57 -1.79 -11.03
CA THR A 182 31.14 -0.39 -11.01
C THR A 182 32.25 0.51 -10.46
N ASP A 183 32.96 0.07 -9.41
CA ASP A 183 34.14 0.76 -8.86
C ASP A 183 35.27 0.83 -9.88
N ALA A 184 35.57 -0.28 -10.56
CA ALA A 184 36.61 -0.31 -11.60
C ALA A 184 36.32 0.69 -12.74
N LEU A 185 35.09 0.70 -13.25
CA LEU A 185 34.68 1.68 -14.27
C LEU A 185 34.73 3.11 -13.74
N HIS A 186 34.35 3.34 -12.48
CA HIS A 186 34.44 4.66 -11.86
C HIS A 186 35.89 5.13 -11.71
N ARG A 187 36.82 4.23 -11.34
CA ARG A 187 38.26 4.52 -11.26
C ARG A 187 38.83 4.86 -12.64
N ILE A 188 38.49 4.08 -13.66
CA ILE A 188 38.84 4.41 -15.07
C ILE A 188 38.25 5.78 -15.45
N ALA A 189 37.04 6.13 -15.04
CA ALA A 189 36.48 7.43 -15.38
C ALA A 189 37.17 8.62 -14.67
N ASN A 190 37.75 8.43 -13.48
CA ASN A 190 38.11 9.57 -12.61
C ASN A 190 39.57 9.60 -12.12
N ASP A 191 40.35 8.54 -12.33
CA ASP A 191 41.75 8.44 -11.89
C ASP A 191 42.67 8.16 -13.09
N GLU A 192 43.54 9.12 -13.39
CA GLU A 192 44.47 9.07 -14.51
C GLU A 192 45.47 7.92 -14.41
N ALA A 193 45.95 7.60 -13.19
CA ALA A 193 46.88 6.50 -12.99
C ALA A 193 46.19 5.14 -13.24
N GLU A 194 44.94 5.00 -12.80
CA GLU A 194 44.15 3.80 -13.05
C GLU A 194 43.76 3.65 -14.53
N ARG A 195 43.45 4.75 -15.23
CA ARG A 195 43.31 4.74 -16.70
C ARG A 195 44.57 4.28 -17.39
N ALA A 196 45.72 4.86 -17.07
CA ALA A 196 46.99 4.49 -17.68
C ALA A 196 47.29 3.00 -17.47
N ARG A 197 47.04 2.47 -16.26
CA ARG A 197 47.17 1.03 -15.95
C ARG A 197 46.23 0.17 -16.79
N PHE A 198 44.97 0.59 -16.92
CA PHE A 198 43.97 -0.11 -17.74
C PHE A 198 44.38 -0.11 -19.22
N SER A 199 44.74 1.04 -19.78
CA SER A 199 45.15 1.18 -21.19
C SER A 199 46.42 0.39 -21.52
N ALA A 200 47.39 0.35 -20.60
CA ALA A 200 48.63 -0.40 -20.80
C ALA A 200 48.41 -1.91 -20.92
N ASN A 201 47.53 -2.50 -20.10
CA ASN A 201 47.18 -3.92 -20.18
C ASN A 201 45.83 -4.22 -19.52
N ARG A 202 44.75 -4.18 -20.32
CA ARG A 202 43.37 -4.40 -19.86
C ARG A 202 43.17 -5.77 -19.22
N ALA A 203 43.78 -6.82 -19.78
CA ALA A 203 43.65 -8.18 -19.25
C ALA A 203 44.29 -8.31 -17.87
N SER A 204 45.49 -7.75 -17.68
CA SER A 204 46.17 -7.73 -16.38
C SER A 204 45.44 -6.86 -15.36
N PHE A 205 44.86 -5.73 -15.78
CA PHE A 205 44.05 -4.88 -14.90
C PHE A 205 42.83 -5.64 -14.38
N ALA A 206 42.07 -6.28 -15.28
CA ALA A 206 40.87 -7.01 -14.92
C ALA A 206 41.18 -8.26 -14.07
N ALA A 207 42.29 -8.96 -14.32
CA ALA A 207 42.73 -10.11 -13.52
C ALA A 207 43.05 -9.75 -12.05
N GLY A 208 43.35 -8.48 -11.76
CA GLY A 208 43.54 -7.97 -10.40
C GLY A 208 42.25 -7.69 -9.64
N LEU A 209 41.08 -7.87 -10.27
CA LEU A 209 39.77 -7.57 -9.71
C LEU A 209 38.98 -8.86 -9.47
N ASN A 210 38.19 -8.91 -8.41
CA ASN A 210 37.28 -10.02 -8.14
C ASN A 210 36.00 -9.88 -8.97
N LEU A 211 36.11 -10.16 -10.26
CA LEU A 211 35.03 -10.10 -11.26
C LEU A 211 34.64 -11.50 -11.72
N SER A 212 33.37 -11.69 -12.05
CA SER A 212 32.92 -12.87 -12.78
C SER A 212 33.55 -12.92 -14.20
N PRO A 213 33.54 -14.08 -14.87
CA PRO A 213 34.04 -14.19 -16.24
C PRO A 213 33.33 -13.25 -17.22
N GLU A 214 32.02 -13.05 -17.06
CA GLU A 214 31.22 -12.16 -17.91
C GLU A 214 31.60 -10.68 -17.68
N GLU A 215 31.72 -10.26 -16.42
CA GLU A 215 32.16 -8.89 -16.07
C GLU A 215 33.59 -8.61 -16.51
N THR A 216 34.47 -9.61 -16.40
CA THR A 216 35.87 -9.53 -16.85
C THR A 216 35.93 -9.30 -18.36
N ALA A 217 35.17 -10.09 -19.14
CA ALA A 217 35.10 -9.93 -20.58
C ALA A 217 34.50 -8.57 -20.98
N ALA A 218 33.42 -8.14 -20.31
CA ALA A 218 32.77 -6.86 -20.54
C ALA A 218 33.73 -5.69 -20.26
N LEU A 219 34.47 -5.73 -19.16
CA LEU A 219 35.44 -4.70 -18.77
C LEU A 219 36.61 -4.62 -19.76
N ILE A 220 37.23 -5.75 -20.12
CA ILE A 220 38.37 -5.77 -21.06
C ILE A 220 37.96 -5.20 -22.42
N ALA A 221 36.80 -5.62 -22.92
CA ALA A 221 36.28 -5.19 -24.21
C ALA A 221 35.66 -3.78 -24.18
N MET A 222 35.37 -3.22 -23.00
CA MET A 222 34.52 -2.05 -22.83
C MET A 222 33.17 -2.22 -23.57
N ASP A 223 32.54 -3.39 -23.44
CA ASP A 223 31.31 -3.77 -24.17
C ASP A 223 30.06 -3.16 -23.51
N GLU A 224 29.51 -2.11 -24.12
CA GLU A 224 28.28 -1.42 -23.67
C GLU A 224 27.05 -2.33 -23.61
N ASN A 225 26.92 -3.28 -24.53
CA ASN A 225 25.80 -4.21 -24.55
C ASN A 225 25.92 -5.21 -23.40
N ALA A 226 27.14 -5.65 -23.08
CA ALA A 226 27.39 -6.50 -21.92
C ALA A 226 27.10 -5.76 -20.61
N PHE A 227 27.53 -4.51 -20.46
CA PHE A 227 27.21 -3.71 -19.27
C PHE A 227 25.70 -3.53 -19.08
N THR A 228 24.95 -3.33 -20.17
CA THR A 228 23.49 -3.23 -20.13
C THR A 228 22.84 -4.54 -19.67
N ARG A 229 23.29 -5.69 -20.19
CA ARG A 229 22.80 -7.02 -19.75
C ARG A 229 23.14 -7.31 -18.29
N LEU A 230 24.31 -6.86 -17.82
CA LEU A 230 24.75 -6.99 -16.43
C LEU A 230 24.01 -6.05 -15.46
N GLY A 231 23.17 -5.15 -15.97
CA GLY A 231 22.40 -4.19 -15.17
C GLY A 231 23.26 -3.03 -14.62
N VAL A 232 24.40 -2.74 -15.22
CA VAL A 232 25.25 -1.62 -14.84
C VAL A 232 24.61 -0.31 -15.29
N HIS A 233 24.62 0.71 -14.43
CA HIS A 233 24.08 2.02 -14.77
C HIS A 233 24.80 2.60 -16.01
N PRO A 234 24.11 2.92 -17.12
CA PRO A 234 24.74 3.24 -18.41
C PRO A 234 25.73 4.41 -18.39
N PHE A 235 25.52 5.38 -17.50
CA PHE A 235 26.42 6.52 -17.37
C PHE A 235 27.83 6.16 -16.88
N VAL A 236 27.97 5.08 -16.11
CA VAL A 236 29.25 4.67 -15.52
C VAL A 236 30.25 4.18 -16.59
N PRO A 237 29.92 3.17 -17.43
CA PRO A 237 30.82 2.76 -18.52
C PRO A 237 30.96 3.83 -19.59
N PHE A 238 29.93 4.65 -19.85
CA PHE A 238 30.03 5.80 -20.74
C PHE A 238 31.13 6.77 -20.32
N MET A 239 31.16 7.16 -19.03
CA MET A 239 32.19 8.07 -18.52
C MET A 239 33.59 7.47 -18.57
N ALA A 240 33.73 6.17 -18.29
CA ALA A 240 35.00 5.46 -18.41
C ALA A 240 35.51 5.47 -19.86
N ARG A 241 34.65 5.12 -20.83
CA ARG A 241 34.99 5.13 -22.26
C ARG A 241 35.35 6.54 -22.73
N LEU A 242 34.54 7.55 -22.39
CA LEU A 242 34.76 8.94 -22.79
C LEU A 242 36.15 9.45 -22.41
N GLN A 243 36.67 9.03 -21.26
CA GLN A 243 38.00 9.46 -20.81
C GLN A 243 39.13 8.65 -21.46
N LEU A 244 38.92 7.37 -21.73
CA LEU A 244 39.88 6.57 -22.49
C LEU A 244 40.05 7.10 -23.92
N GLU A 245 38.97 7.50 -24.57
CA GLU A 245 38.99 8.07 -25.93
C GLU A 245 39.62 9.48 -26.00
N ARG A 246 39.76 10.18 -24.87
CA ARG A 246 40.40 11.50 -24.80
C ARG A 246 41.92 11.44 -24.68
N GLU A 247 42.46 10.27 -24.34
CA GLU A 247 43.89 10.04 -24.12
C GLU A 247 44.57 9.32 -25.31
N GLU A 248 43.80 8.96 -26.36
CA GLU A 248 44.30 8.50 -27.68
C GLU A 248 44.62 9.68 -28.62
#